data_AF-A0A0G0W0Z0-F1
#
_entry.id   AF-A0A0G0W0Z0-F1
#
_cell.length_a   1.000
_cell.length_b   1.000
_cell.length_c   1.000
_cell.angle_alpha   90.00
_cell.angle_beta   90.00
_cell.angle_gamma   90.00
#
_symmetry.space_group_name_H-M   'P 1'
#
loop_
_entity.id
_entity.type
_entity.pdbx_description
1 polymer ?
#
loop_
_entity_poly.entity_id
_entity_poly.type
_entity_poly.pdbx_seq_one_letter_code
_entity_poly.pdbx_strand_id
1 'polypeptide(L)'
;MDKVFTEEKNHVEKLKNSINLALSEVEQILKKVGITNLDRLKELKTEGEFGPDFLMFLEQLHEKNAALNLKDKFKRIEELKYLLTQPYFARIDLRKSKSTDNIYIGKFGLSEASTSVTDWRAKIASVYYRYRYPQKNVYYDTPGGVERRDLLLKRTYEISDGELIKYYNNDIQLDENEIIIEKIGKKTGGVLEDIIETIQQSQMDIIESDPRQICIVQGCVGSGKSTVAIHKLAHIFFNYPNLIHSEKSIVVAKNQILVGYLSTLFPRLGIFDINYKTVREILVNLIFREQIQLKTNLDTPGDLKDFKLNDLKKLYISLEKIHASYETKLSDLFKVTEFEPFGGYKYSTNMSPSENINEILTELEEELTNQKDELKELPNDSIKAYQVVGHEKRY
;
A
#
# COMPACT_ATOMS: atom_id res chain seq x y z
N MET A 1 0.09 -37.60 -22.31
CA MET A 1 0.12 -36.17 -21.93
C MET A 1 -1.30 -35.74 -21.65
N ASP A 2 -1.53 -35.11 -20.50
CA ASP A 2 -2.85 -34.63 -20.10
C ASP A 2 -3.34 -33.54 -21.07
N LYS A 3 -4.44 -33.81 -21.78
CA LYS A 3 -5.01 -32.92 -22.80
C LYS A 3 -5.36 -31.55 -22.20
N VAL A 4 -5.83 -31.53 -20.95
CA VAL A 4 -6.20 -30.30 -20.24
C VAL A 4 -4.96 -29.45 -19.99
N PHE A 5 -3.86 -30.05 -19.54
CA PHE A 5 -2.60 -29.35 -19.32
C PHE A 5 -2.09 -28.67 -20.60
N THR A 6 -2.17 -29.35 -21.75
CA THR A 6 -1.77 -28.78 -23.04
C THR A 6 -2.68 -27.63 -23.48
N GLU A 7 -4.00 -27.75 -23.29
CA GLU A 7 -4.95 -26.68 -23.59
C GLU A 7 -4.71 -25.44 -22.73
N GLU A 8 -4.49 -25.61 -21.42
CA GLU A 8 -4.22 -24.51 -20.49
C GLU A 8 -2.85 -23.88 -20.76
N LYS A 9 -1.82 -24.67 -21.09
CA LYS A 9 -0.51 -24.13 -21.51
C LYS A 9 -0.63 -23.25 -22.77
N ASN A 10 -1.39 -23.69 -23.77
CA ASN A 10 -1.65 -22.90 -24.97
C ASN A 10 -2.43 -21.62 -24.65
N HIS A 11 -3.32 -21.66 -23.65
CA HIS A 11 -4.06 -20.49 -23.19
C HIS A 11 -3.12 -19.45 -22.57
N VAL A 12 -2.21 -19.86 -21.68
CA VAL A 12 -1.19 -18.99 -21.07
C VAL A 12 -0.33 -18.32 -22.15
N GLU A 13 0.13 -19.07 -23.15
CA GLU A 13 0.94 -18.53 -24.25
C GLU A 13 0.18 -17.51 -25.11
N LYS A 14 -1.11 -17.73 -25.39
CA LYS A 14 -1.94 -16.73 -26.06
C LYS A 14 -2.07 -15.45 -25.23
N LEU A 15 -2.29 -15.61 -23.92
CA LEU A 15 -2.39 -14.50 -22.98
C LEU A 15 -1.10 -13.67 -22.90
N LYS A 16 0.06 -14.33 -22.84
CA LYS A 16 1.37 -13.66 -22.90
C LYS A 16 1.51 -12.79 -24.14
N ASN A 17 1.12 -13.32 -25.30
CA ASN A 17 1.19 -12.56 -26.55
C ASN A 17 0.31 -11.31 -26.49
N SER A 18 -0.92 -11.44 -26.00
CA SER A 18 -1.81 -10.28 -25.77
C SER A 18 -1.21 -9.28 -24.78
N ILE A 19 -0.68 -9.74 -23.64
CA ILE A 19 -0.06 -8.85 -22.63
C ILE A 19 1.15 -8.12 -23.22
N ASN A 20 2.01 -8.79 -24.01
CA ASN A 20 3.15 -8.17 -24.67
C ASN A 20 2.72 -7.12 -25.71
N LEU A 21 1.64 -7.37 -26.45
CA LEU A 21 1.06 -6.38 -27.35
C LEU A 21 0.57 -5.15 -26.58
N ALA A 22 -0.21 -5.36 -25.51
CA ALA A 22 -0.69 -4.29 -24.64
C ALA A 22 0.46 -3.47 -24.03
N LEU A 23 1.53 -4.15 -23.58
CA LEU A 23 2.72 -3.51 -23.01
C LEU A 23 3.41 -2.64 -24.06
N SER A 24 3.61 -3.17 -25.27
CA SER A 24 4.21 -2.43 -26.39
C SER A 24 3.38 -1.20 -26.76
N GLU A 25 2.05 -1.30 -26.78
CA GLU A 25 1.17 -0.15 -27.04
C GLU A 25 1.32 0.95 -25.98
N VAL A 26 1.33 0.59 -24.69
CA VAL A 26 1.51 1.56 -23.61
C VAL A 26 2.91 2.19 -23.65
N GLU A 27 3.95 1.40 -23.90
CA GLU A 27 5.32 1.90 -24.04
C GLU A 27 5.49 2.83 -25.25
N GLN A 28 4.82 2.55 -26.37
CA GLN A 28 4.83 3.43 -27.53
C GLN A 28 4.15 4.77 -27.24
N ILE A 29 3.06 4.78 -26.47
CA ILE A 29 2.40 6.01 -26.02
C ILE A 29 3.34 6.81 -25.12
N LEU A 30 4.04 6.15 -24.19
CA LEU A 30 5.00 6.80 -23.31
C LEU A 30 6.22 7.36 -24.06
N LYS A 31 6.69 6.69 -25.12
CA LYS A 31 7.78 7.22 -25.96
C LYS A 31 7.42 8.56 -26.61
N LYS A 32 6.14 8.86 -26.84
CA LYS A 32 5.68 10.17 -27.35
C LYS A 32 5.88 11.32 -26.36
N VAL A 33 6.08 11.02 -25.07
CA VAL A 33 6.38 12.01 -24.00
C VAL A 33 7.83 12.52 -24.09
N GLY A 34 8.67 11.86 -24.89
CA GLY A 34 10.08 12.19 -25.11
C GLY A 34 11.01 11.28 -24.33
N ILE A 35 12.01 10.73 -25.02
CA ILE A 35 13.02 9.80 -24.47
C ILE A 35 13.74 10.41 -23.26
N THR A 36 14.06 11.72 -23.33
CA THR A 36 14.72 12.46 -22.25
C THR A 36 13.93 12.51 -20.95
N ASN A 37 12.60 12.61 -21.04
CA ASN A 37 11.72 12.61 -19.87
C ASN A 37 11.61 11.21 -19.26
N LEU A 38 11.61 10.17 -20.09
CA LEU A 38 11.58 8.78 -19.64
C LEU A 38 12.89 8.36 -18.97
N ASP A 39 14.03 8.76 -19.53
CA ASP A 39 15.34 8.46 -18.95
C ASP A 39 15.49 9.17 -17.60
N ARG A 40 15.05 10.44 -17.49
CA ARG A 40 14.99 11.15 -16.22
C ARG A 40 14.05 10.49 -15.20
N LEU A 41 12.89 9.98 -15.63
CA LEU A 41 12.01 9.20 -14.74
C LEU A 41 12.66 7.89 -14.27
N LYS A 42 13.46 7.23 -15.12
CA LYS A 42 14.20 6.02 -14.75
C LYS A 42 15.35 6.33 -13.79
N GLU A 43 16.09 7.42 -14.02
CA GLU A 43 17.15 7.89 -13.13
C GLU A 43 16.59 8.24 -11.74
N LEU A 44 15.44 8.91 -11.69
CA LEU A 44 14.76 9.26 -10.44
C LEU A 44 14.11 8.06 -9.75
N LYS A 45 13.89 6.94 -10.46
CA LYS A 45 13.43 5.67 -9.90
C LYS A 45 14.66 4.90 -9.36
N THR A 46 15.25 5.37 -8.26
CA THR A 46 16.28 4.62 -7.53
C THR A 46 15.70 3.29 -7.04
N GLU A 47 16.44 2.20 -7.29
CA GLU A 47 16.16 0.77 -6.96
C GLU A 47 14.88 0.43 -6.18
N GLY A 48 13.71 0.71 -6.77
CA GLY A 48 12.42 0.24 -6.26
C GLY A 48 11.61 1.21 -5.37
N GLU A 49 12.11 2.43 -5.10
CA GLU A 49 11.37 3.41 -4.31
C GLU A 49 10.92 4.63 -5.13
N PHE A 50 9.67 5.05 -4.94
CA PHE A 50 9.12 6.28 -5.50
C PHE A 50 9.46 7.46 -4.59
N GLY A 51 10.65 8.04 -4.77
CA GLY A 51 11.09 9.20 -4.00
C GLY A 51 10.28 10.49 -4.28
N PRO A 52 10.40 11.52 -3.42
CA PRO A 52 9.69 12.79 -3.60
C PRO A 52 9.96 13.46 -4.95
N ASP A 53 11.21 13.43 -5.40
CA ASP A 53 11.62 14.03 -6.68
C ASP A 53 11.03 13.29 -7.89
N PHE A 54 10.90 11.97 -7.81
CA PHE A 54 10.23 11.17 -8.83
C PHE A 54 8.75 11.56 -8.91
N LEU A 55 8.07 11.64 -7.77
CA LEU A 55 6.66 11.98 -7.69
C LEU A 55 6.41 13.40 -8.22
N MET A 56 7.23 14.36 -7.82
CA MET A 56 7.11 15.76 -8.24
C MET A 56 7.37 15.91 -9.76
N PHE A 57 8.35 15.21 -10.30
CA PHE A 57 8.60 15.22 -11.74
C PHE A 57 7.50 14.51 -12.54
N LEU A 58 7.00 13.39 -12.02
CA LEU A 58 5.87 12.68 -12.61
C LEU A 58 4.61 13.55 -12.63
N GLU A 59 4.35 14.27 -11.54
CA GLU A 59 3.23 15.21 -11.43
C GLU A 59 3.39 16.38 -12.40
N GLN A 60 4.58 16.96 -12.52
CA GLN A 60 4.86 18.02 -13.49
C GLN A 60 4.67 17.54 -14.94
N LEU A 61 5.11 16.31 -15.26
CA LEU A 61 4.88 15.72 -16.58
C LEU A 61 3.41 15.41 -16.81
N HIS A 62 2.70 14.97 -15.78
CA HIS A 62 1.27 14.72 -15.82
C HIS A 62 0.50 16.02 -16.07
N GLU A 63 0.82 17.12 -15.40
CA GLU A 63 0.21 18.42 -15.65
C GLU A 63 0.45 18.90 -17.09
N LYS A 64 1.70 18.79 -17.57
CA LYS A 64 2.06 19.18 -18.95
C LYS A 64 1.42 18.28 -20.01
N ASN A 65 1.14 17.03 -19.66
CA ASN A 65 0.58 16.01 -20.56
C ASN A 65 -0.70 15.41 -20.00
N ALA A 66 -1.59 16.24 -19.46
CA ALA A 66 -2.81 15.75 -18.79
C ALA A 66 -3.69 14.90 -19.72
N ALA A 67 -3.63 15.15 -21.04
CA ALA A 67 -4.31 14.33 -22.03
C ALA A 67 -3.80 12.87 -22.14
N LEU A 68 -2.59 12.57 -21.65
CA LEU A 68 -1.96 11.25 -21.76
C LEU A 68 -2.14 10.38 -20.52
N ASN A 69 -2.68 10.91 -19.41
CA ASN A 69 -2.84 10.22 -18.12
C ASN A 69 -1.61 9.37 -17.76
N LEU A 70 -0.42 9.98 -17.75
CA LEU A 70 0.86 9.26 -17.63
C LEU A 70 0.94 8.37 -16.40
N LYS A 71 0.38 8.83 -15.29
CA LYS A 71 0.33 8.09 -14.02
C LYS A 71 -0.40 6.75 -14.16
N ASP A 72 -1.56 6.76 -14.81
CA ASP A 72 -2.32 5.54 -15.11
C ASP A 72 -1.56 4.62 -16.07
N LYS A 73 -0.82 5.18 -17.03
CA LYS A 73 0.02 4.40 -17.95
C LYS A 73 1.17 3.70 -17.24
N PHE A 74 1.87 4.38 -16.33
CA PHE A 74 2.93 3.78 -15.52
C PHE A 74 2.37 2.68 -14.60
N LYS A 75 1.25 2.96 -13.93
CA LYS A 75 0.53 1.94 -13.15
C LYS A 75 0.19 0.73 -14.02
N ARG A 76 -0.35 0.97 -15.22
CA ARG A 76 -0.71 -0.10 -16.15
C ARG A 76 0.48 -0.95 -16.59
N ILE A 77 1.66 -0.35 -16.78
CA ILE A 77 2.89 -1.10 -17.09
C ILE A 77 3.25 -2.06 -15.96
N GLU A 78 3.21 -1.61 -14.71
CA GLU A 78 3.52 -2.46 -13.57
C GLU A 78 2.51 -3.61 -13.43
N GLU A 79 1.22 -3.35 -13.68
CA GLU A 79 0.18 -4.39 -13.76
C GLU A 79 0.45 -5.40 -14.88
N LEU A 80 0.78 -4.94 -16.09
CA LEU A 80 1.06 -5.80 -17.25
C LEU A 80 2.33 -6.65 -17.04
N LYS A 81 3.38 -6.08 -16.45
CA LYS A 81 4.60 -6.81 -16.08
C LYS A 81 4.31 -7.93 -15.09
N TYR A 82 3.45 -7.69 -14.10
CA TYR A 82 3.01 -8.73 -13.19
C TYR A 82 2.19 -9.82 -13.94
N LEU A 83 1.30 -9.43 -14.85
CA LEU A 83 0.52 -10.39 -15.63
C LEU A 83 1.40 -11.27 -16.54
N LEU A 84 2.59 -10.80 -16.97
CA LEU A 84 3.54 -11.64 -17.71
C LEU A 84 4.12 -12.78 -16.87
N THR A 85 4.34 -12.55 -15.57
CA THR A 85 4.88 -13.58 -14.67
C THR A 85 3.77 -14.49 -14.17
N GLN A 86 2.61 -13.94 -13.81
CA GLN A 86 1.47 -14.68 -13.28
C GLN A 86 0.14 -14.06 -13.76
N PRO A 87 -0.38 -14.47 -14.94
CA PRO A 87 -1.57 -13.85 -15.54
C PRO A 87 -2.85 -14.15 -14.78
N TYR A 88 -3.01 -15.39 -14.29
CA TYR A 88 -4.15 -15.82 -13.49
C TYR A 88 -3.70 -16.92 -12.53
N PHE A 89 -4.46 -17.13 -11.46
CA PHE A 89 -4.20 -18.19 -10.48
C PHE A 89 -5.40 -19.13 -10.31
N ALA A 90 -6.57 -18.75 -10.82
CA ALA A 90 -7.77 -19.56 -10.71
C ALA A 90 -8.65 -19.49 -11.96
N ARG A 91 -9.49 -20.51 -12.12
CA ARG A 91 -10.58 -20.54 -13.11
C ARG A 91 -11.84 -21.07 -12.46
N ILE A 92 -12.97 -20.45 -12.78
CA ILE A 92 -14.30 -20.95 -12.46
C ILE A 92 -15.15 -21.02 -13.73
N ASP A 93 -15.93 -22.10 -13.87
CA ASP A 93 -16.92 -22.22 -14.95
C ASP A 93 -18.31 -22.04 -14.37
N LEU A 94 -19.01 -20.98 -14.80
CA LEU A 94 -20.34 -20.63 -14.31
C LEU A 94 -21.39 -20.85 -15.39
N ARG A 95 -22.43 -21.62 -15.08
CA ARG A 95 -23.53 -21.87 -16.01
C ARG A 95 -24.73 -20.96 -15.75
N LYS A 96 -25.21 -20.28 -16.81
CA LYS A 96 -26.53 -19.64 -16.87
C LYS A 96 -27.41 -20.39 -17.84
N SER A 97 -28.41 -21.11 -17.35
CA SER A 97 -29.34 -21.82 -18.23
C SER A 97 -28.60 -22.79 -19.20
N LYS A 98 -28.39 -22.38 -20.47
CA LYS A 98 -27.71 -23.16 -21.51
C LYS A 98 -26.28 -22.68 -21.86
N SER A 99 -25.83 -21.53 -21.37
CA SER A 99 -24.46 -21.05 -21.60
C SER A 99 -23.56 -21.29 -20.40
N THR A 100 -22.29 -21.59 -20.67
CA THR A 100 -21.24 -21.71 -19.65
C THR A 100 -20.20 -20.65 -19.92
N ASP A 101 -19.94 -19.81 -18.92
CA ASP A 101 -18.95 -18.74 -18.95
C ASP A 101 -17.70 -19.24 -18.24
N ASN A 102 -16.56 -19.23 -18.94
CA ASN A 102 -15.27 -19.60 -18.38
C ASN A 102 -14.57 -18.33 -17.89
N ILE A 103 -14.35 -18.25 -16.58
CA ILE A 103 -13.82 -17.04 -15.93
C ILE A 103 -12.46 -17.36 -15.35
N TYR A 104 -11.42 -16.76 -15.93
CA TYR A 104 -10.08 -16.76 -15.38
C TYR A 104 -9.93 -15.61 -14.39
N ILE A 105 -9.41 -15.89 -13.21
CA ILE A 105 -9.26 -14.93 -12.12
C ILE A 105 -7.76 -14.71 -11.88
N GLY A 106 -7.35 -13.46 -11.97
CA GLY A 106 -5.99 -13.01 -11.73
C GLY A 106 -5.94 -11.82 -10.78
N LYS A 107 -4.72 -11.42 -10.44
CA LYS A 107 -4.50 -10.28 -9.56
C LYS A 107 -4.96 -8.96 -10.19
N PHE A 108 -4.76 -8.82 -11.50
CA PHE A 108 -5.17 -7.66 -12.28
C PHE A 108 -6.04 -8.11 -13.45
N GLY A 109 -6.98 -7.24 -13.85
CA GLY A 109 -7.82 -7.47 -15.01
C GLY A 109 -7.09 -7.25 -16.35
N LEU A 110 -7.41 -8.09 -17.33
CA LEU A 110 -7.09 -7.89 -18.74
C LEU A 110 -8.34 -8.19 -19.57
N SER A 111 -8.80 -7.20 -20.34
CA SER A 111 -9.95 -7.34 -21.22
C SER A 111 -9.51 -7.08 -22.65
N GLU A 112 -8.91 -8.08 -23.30
CA GLU A 112 -8.56 -8.04 -24.72
C GLU A 112 -9.23 -9.17 -25.51
N ALA A 113 -9.50 -8.90 -26.79
CA ALA A 113 -10.56 -9.48 -27.62
C ALA A 113 -10.62 -11.01 -27.76
N SER A 114 -9.61 -11.77 -27.33
CA SER A 114 -9.57 -13.23 -27.46
C SER A 114 -9.47 -13.99 -26.13
N THR A 115 -9.09 -13.33 -25.05
CA THR A 115 -8.91 -13.95 -23.72
C THR A 115 -8.99 -12.88 -22.64
N SER A 116 -9.94 -13.01 -21.73
CA SER A 116 -10.14 -12.07 -20.62
C SER A 116 -9.72 -12.67 -19.28
N VAL A 117 -8.93 -11.93 -18.51
CA VAL A 117 -8.65 -12.18 -17.11
C VAL A 117 -9.48 -11.22 -16.27
N THR A 118 -10.23 -11.78 -15.32
CA THR A 118 -11.02 -11.04 -14.35
C THR A 118 -10.16 -10.73 -13.13
N ASP A 119 -10.22 -9.49 -12.67
CA ASP A 119 -9.56 -9.06 -11.44
C ASP A 119 -10.21 -9.74 -10.22
N TRP A 120 -9.41 -10.21 -9.27
CA TRP A 120 -9.89 -10.84 -8.03
C TRP A 120 -10.84 -9.96 -7.21
N ARG A 121 -10.75 -8.62 -7.37
CA ARG A 121 -11.61 -7.65 -6.70
C ARG A 121 -13.00 -7.55 -7.32
N ALA A 122 -13.20 -8.11 -8.51
CA ALA A 122 -14.50 -8.13 -9.15
C ALA A 122 -15.49 -8.98 -8.35
N LYS A 123 -16.74 -8.52 -8.27
CA LYS A 123 -17.80 -9.22 -7.53
C LYS A 123 -18.01 -10.68 -7.95
N ILE A 124 -17.80 -10.99 -9.23
CA ILE A 124 -17.90 -12.37 -9.73
C ILE A 124 -16.76 -13.28 -9.24
N ALA A 125 -15.58 -12.72 -8.94
CA ALA A 125 -14.45 -13.48 -8.40
C ALA A 125 -14.70 -13.94 -6.96
N SER A 126 -15.59 -13.28 -6.21
CA SER A 126 -16.01 -13.71 -4.87
C SER A 126 -16.53 -15.15 -4.83
N VAL A 127 -17.07 -15.65 -5.95
CA VAL A 127 -17.59 -17.01 -6.07
C VAL A 127 -16.49 -18.05 -5.81
N TYR A 128 -15.25 -17.77 -6.24
CA TYR A 128 -14.10 -18.65 -6.02
C TYR A 128 -13.78 -18.83 -4.53
N TYR A 129 -13.91 -17.75 -3.74
CA TYR A 129 -13.58 -17.73 -2.32
C TYR A 129 -14.73 -18.22 -1.43
N ARG A 130 -15.98 -17.96 -1.83
CA ARG A 130 -17.18 -18.21 -1.01
C ARG A 130 -17.74 -19.63 -1.14
N TYR A 131 -17.53 -20.28 -2.30
CA TYR A 131 -18.22 -21.52 -2.63
C TYR A 131 -17.26 -22.68 -2.90
N ARG A 132 -17.74 -23.88 -2.60
CA ARG A 132 -17.06 -25.14 -2.94
C ARG A 132 -17.61 -25.68 -4.25
N TYR A 133 -16.79 -26.40 -5.01
CA TYR A 133 -17.21 -27.05 -6.24
C TYR A 133 -17.43 -28.55 -6.01
N PRO A 134 -18.47 -29.18 -6.61
CA PRO A 134 -19.58 -28.59 -7.37
C PRO A 134 -20.68 -28.00 -6.47
N GLN A 135 -21.24 -26.86 -6.89
CA GLN A 135 -22.36 -26.23 -6.18
C GLN A 135 -23.34 -25.54 -7.12
N LYS A 136 -24.64 -25.81 -6.92
CA LYS A 136 -25.72 -25.13 -7.65
C LYS A 136 -26.16 -23.87 -6.91
N ASN A 137 -26.74 -22.93 -7.65
CA ASN A 137 -27.32 -21.70 -7.10
C ASN A 137 -26.31 -20.89 -6.28
N VAL A 138 -25.13 -20.64 -6.83
CA VAL A 138 -24.19 -19.65 -6.28
C VAL A 138 -24.70 -18.25 -6.61
N TYR A 139 -24.45 -17.31 -5.70
CA TYR A 139 -24.91 -15.92 -5.80
C TYR A 139 -23.73 -14.96 -5.77
N TYR A 140 -23.79 -13.90 -6.56
CA TYR A 140 -22.85 -12.79 -6.50
C TYR A 140 -23.52 -11.50 -6.96
N ASP A 141 -23.00 -10.37 -6.50
CA ASP A 141 -23.53 -9.06 -6.84
C ASP A 141 -23.08 -8.63 -8.24
N THR A 142 -23.96 -7.95 -8.96
CA THR A 142 -23.64 -7.24 -10.21
C THR A 142 -24.25 -5.84 -10.17
N PRO A 143 -23.83 -4.92 -11.05
CA PRO A 143 -24.48 -3.61 -11.17
C PRO A 143 -26.00 -3.70 -11.45
N GLY A 144 -26.48 -4.82 -12.02
CA GLY A 144 -27.90 -5.08 -12.29
C GLY A 144 -28.64 -5.82 -11.16
N GLY A 145 -27.99 -6.08 -10.02
CA GLY A 145 -28.52 -6.84 -8.89
C GLY A 145 -27.82 -8.19 -8.70
N VAL A 146 -28.38 -9.02 -7.83
CA VAL A 146 -27.81 -10.35 -7.50
C VAL A 146 -28.04 -11.32 -8.66
N GLU A 147 -26.97 -11.89 -9.20
CA GLU A 147 -27.07 -12.95 -10.19
C GLU A 147 -26.97 -14.34 -9.56
N ARG A 148 -27.69 -15.30 -10.16
CA ARG A 148 -27.67 -16.72 -9.79
C ARG A 148 -27.06 -17.55 -10.91
N ARG A 149 -26.10 -18.42 -10.57
CA ARG A 149 -25.40 -19.33 -11.50
C ARG A 149 -25.18 -20.70 -10.85
N ASP A 150 -24.79 -21.69 -11.65
CA ASP A 150 -24.24 -22.96 -11.14
C ASP A 150 -22.72 -22.99 -11.33
N LEU A 151 -21.98 -23.39 -10.28
CA LEU A 151 -20.53 -23.58 -10.32
C LEU A 151 -20.20 -25.00 -10.81
N LEU A 152 -19.68 -25.08 -12.04
CA LEU A 152 -19.40 -26.34 -12.75
C LEU A 152 -17.92 -26.75 -12.74
N LEU A 153 -17.03 -25.84 -12.40
CA LEU A 153 -15.60 -26.12 -12.24
C LEU A 153 -15.00 -25.08 -11.31
N LYS A 154 -14.10 -25.52 -10.44
CA LYS A 154 -13.19 -24.64 -9.69
C LYS A 154 -11.78 -25.22 -9.85
N ARG A 155 -10.87 -24.44 -10.40
CA ARG A 155 -9.48 -24.85 -10.64
C ARG A 155 -8.53 -23.81 -10.11
N THR A 156 -7.46 -24.28 -9.47
CA THR A 156 -6.31 -23.47 -9.05
C THR A 156 -5.13 -23.81 -9.93
N TYR A 157 -4.35 -22.81 -10.31
CA TYR A 157 -3.14 -22.94 -11.10
C TYR A 157 -1.93 -22.51 -10.27
N GLU A 158 -0.78 -23.10 -10.61
CA GLU A 158 0.55 -22.65 -10.20
C GLU A 158 1.27 -22.25 -11.49
N ILE A 159 1.41 -20.94 -11.69
CA ILE A 159 2.11 -20.34 -12.83
C ILE A 159 3.25 -19.50 -12.26
N SER A 160 4.47 -19.70 -12.78
CA SER A 160 5.65 -18.90 -12.44
C SER A 160 6.37 -18.52 -13.71
N ASP A 161 6.84 -17.28 -13.80
CA ASP A 161 7.57 -16.75 -14.96
C ASP A 161 6.83 -16.99 -16.29
N GLY A 162 5.50 -16.94 -16.20
CA GLY A 162 4.57 -17.18 -17.29
C GLY A 162 4.46 -18.65 -17.72
N GLU A 163 5.07 -19.60 -17.04
CA GLU A 163 4.95 -21.02 -17.35
C GLU A 163 3.96 -21.72 -16.42
N LEU A 164 3.05 -22.50 -16.99
CA LEU A 164 2.16 -23.36 -16.21
C LEU A 164 2.96 -24.51 -15.61
N ILE A 165 3.11 -24.49 -14.29
CA ILE A 165 3.81 -25.54 -13.53
C ILE A 165 2.82 -26.66 -13.19
N LYS A 166 1.70 -26.32 -12.55
CA LYS A 166 0.70 -27.30 -12.07
C LYS A 166 -0.70 -26.72 -12.09
N TYR A 167 -1.70 -27.59 -12.04
CA TYR A 167 -3.08 -27.22 -11.79
C TYR A 167 -3.77 -28.26 -10.91
N TYR A 168 -4.78 -27.83 -10.16
CA TYR A 168 -5.59 -28.68 -9.29
C TYR A 168 -7.07 -28.31 -9.48
N ASN A 169 -7.95 -29.30 -9.64
CA ASN A 169 -9.40 -29.06 -9.61
C ASN A 169 -9.86 -29.10 -8.15
N ASN A 170 -10.32 -28.00 -7.57
CA ASN A 170 -10.71 -27.95 -6.16
C ASN A 170 -12.14 -28.50 -6.00
N ASP A 171 -12.28 -29.83 -5.99
CA ASP A 171 -13.54 -30.48 -5.67
C ASP A 171 -13.74 -30.63 -4.15
N ILE A 172 -14.97 -30.94 -3.75
CA ILE A 172 -15.34 -31.19 -2.35
C ILE A 172 -14.51 -32.31 -1.69
N GLN A 173 -13.87 -33.18 -2.49
CA GLN A 173 -13.08 -34.31 -1.98
C GLN A 173 -11.63 -33.94 -1.69
N LEU A 174 -11.11 -32.87 -2.29
CA LEU A 174 -9.80 -32.32 -2.00
C LEU A 174 -9.85 -31.40 -0.78
N ASP A 175 -8.92 -31.61 0.16
CA ASP A 175 -8.75 -30.69 1.28
C ASP A 175 -8.05 -29.42 0.78
N GLU A 176 -8.83 -28.37 0.54
CA GLU A 176 -8.31 -27.05 0.16
C GLU A 176 -7.25 -26.55 1.16
N ASN A 177 -7.30 -27.01 2.43
CA ASN A 177 -6.30 -26.65 3.43
C ASN A 177 -4.91 -27.20 3.09
N GLU A 178 -4.78 -28.38 2.48
CA GLU A 178 -3.47 -28.92 2.08
C GLU A 178 -2.82 -28.07 0.98
N ILE A 179 -3.60 -27.64 -0.01
CA ILE A 179 -3.15 -26.72 -1.07
C ILE A 179 -2.75 -25.37 -0.48
N ILE A 180 -3.55 -24.85 0.46
CA ILE A 180 -3.26 -23.60 1.16
C ILE A 180 -1.98 -23.73 1.99
N ILE A 181 -1.79 -24.83 2.73
CA ILE A 181 -0.59 -25.08 3.53
C ILE A 181 0.66 -25.18 2.64
N GLU A 182 0.59 -25.87 1.51
CA GLU A 182 1.72 -25.93 0.56
C GLU A 182 2.07 -24.51 0.05
N LYS A 183 1.05 -23.72 -0.32
CA LYS A 183 1.25 -22.35 -0.80
C LYS A 183 1.78 -21.41 0.28
N ILE A 184 1.32 -21.54 1.52
CA ILE A 184 1.84 -20.74 2.66
C ILE A 184 3.27 -21.16 2.99
N GLY A 185 3.57 -22.47 2.98
CA GLY A 185 4.89 -23.00 3.30
C GLY A 185 5.99 -22.49 2.36
N LYS A 186 5.69 -22.39 1.06
CA LYS A 186 6.61 -21.81 0.05
C LYS A 186 6.83 -20.29 0.22
N LYS A 187 5.96 -19.60 0.96
CA LYS A 187 5.83 -18.13 1.06
C LYS A 187 6.31 -17.57 2.41
N THR A 188 7.29 -18.22 3.05
CA THR A 188 7.74 -17.94 4.43
C THR A 188 8.84 -16.87 4.54
N GLY A 189 8.90 -15.93 3.60
CA GLY A 189 9.68 -14.71 3.79
C GLY A 189 8.93 -13.79 4.76
N GLY A 190 9.58 -13.28 5.80
CA GLY A 190 8.98 -12.47 6.88
C GLY A 190 8.31 -11.13 6.48
N VAL A 191 7.98 -10.95 5.21
CA VAL A 191 7.23 -9.84 4.63
C VAL A 191 5.75 -10.27 4.63
N LEU A 192 4.83 -9.38 4.98
CA LEU A 192 3.39 -9.51 4.74
C LEU A 192 3.15 -9.75 3.24
N GLU A 193 3.00 -11.00 2.84
CA GLU A 193 2.88 -11.40 1.45
C GLU A 193 1.44 -11.29 0.93
N ASP A 194 1.31 -11.28 -0.39
CA ASP A 194 0.04 -11.29 -1.10
C ASP A 194 -0.67 -12.64 -0.92
N ILE A 195 -1.85 -12.60 -0.29
CA ILE A 195 -2.66 -13.78 0.05
C ILE A 195 -3.83 -13.98 -0.93
N ILE A 196 -3.93 -13.22 -2.03
CA ILE A 196 -5.11 -13.24 -2.91
C ILE A 196 -5.53 -14.67 -3.29
N GLU A 197 -4.58 -15.57 -3.48
CA GLU A 197 -4.84 -16.97 -3.84
C GLU A 197 -5.36 -17.85 -2.69
N THR A 198 -5.11 -17.46 -1.44
CA THR A 198 -5.40 -18.22 -0.22
C THR A 198 -6.41 -17.53 0.70
N ILE A 199 -7.07 -16.45 0.22
CA ILE A 199 -8.16 -15.79 0.94
C ILE A 199 -9.25 -16.82 1.27
N GLN A 200 -9.59 -16.88 2.56
CA GLN A 200 -10.64 -17.76 3.05
C GLN A 200 -12.02 -17.08 3.00
N GLN A 201 -13.09 -17.86 3.03
CA GLN A 201 -14.47 -17.35 3.02
C GLN A 201 -14.73 -16.29 4.10
N SER A 202 -14.32 -16.54 5.35
CA SER A 202 -14.49 -15.59 6.47
C SER A 202 -13.72 -14.29 6.28
N GLN A 203 -12.55 -14.34 5.64
CA GLN A 203 -11.78 -13.16 5.28
C GLN A 203 -12.46 -12.39 4.14
N MET A 204 -13.00 -13.11 3.15
CA MET A 204 -13.74 -12.51 2.05
C MET A 204 -15.01 -11.79 2.53
N ASP A 205 -15.69 -12.32 3.54
CA ASP A 205 -16.83 -11.65 4.18
C ASP A 205 -16.43 -10.30 4.80
N ILE A 206 -15.26 -10.23 5.44
CA ILE A 206 -14.71 -8.98 5.98
C ILE A 206 -14.32 -8.03 4.84
N ILE A 207 -13.69 -8.54 3.78
CA ILE A 207 -13.26 -7.74 2.61
C ILE A 207 -14.47 -7.10 1.91
N GLU A 208 -15.55 -7.86 1.72
CA GLU A 208 -16.74 -7.39 1.01
C GLU A 208 -17.75 -6.62 1.86
N SER A 209 -17.59 -6.58 3.20
CA SER A 209 -18.52 -5.86 4.06
C SER A 209 -18.64 -4.37 3.68
N ASP A 210 -19.85 -3.80 3.86
CA ASP A 210 -20.21 -2.47 3.37
C ASP A 210 -19.18 -1.40 3.84
N PRO A 211 -18.52 -0.69 2.92
CA PRO A 211 -17.53 0.31 3.27
C PRO A 211 -18.11 1.55 3.99
N ARG A 212 -19.43 1.72 4.02
CA ARG A 212 -20.09 2.84 4.71
C ARG A 212 -20.20 2.65 6.22
N GLN A 213 -19.83 1.47 6.72
CA GLN A 213 -19.95 1.11 8.13
C GLN A 213 -18.58 1.04 8.81
N ILE A 214 -18.56 1.27 10.12
CA ILE A 214 -17.36 1.05 10.95
C ILE A 214 -17.08 -0.46 10.99
N CYS A 215 -15.88 -0.86 10.57
CA CYS A 215 -15.44 -2.24 10.57
C CYS A 215 -14.29 -2.43 11.56
N ILE A 216 -14.47 -3.31 12.54
CA ILE A 216 -13.44 -3.69 13.52
C ILE A 216 -13.00 -5.12 13.21
N VAL A 217 -11.71 -5.31 12.92
CA VAL A 217 -11.13 -6.63 12.63
C VAL A 217 -10.33 -7.11 13.85
N GLN A 218 -10.88 -8.09 14.56
CA GLN A 218 -10.26 -8.69 15.76
C GLN A 218 -9.88 -10.15 15.51
N GLY A 219 -8.75 -10.60 16.06
CA GLY A 219 -8.25 -11.96 15.88
C GLY A 219 -6.87 -12.20 16.52
N CYS A 220 -6.50 -13.46 16.68
CA CYS A 220 -5.25 -13.89 17.33
C CYS A 220 -3.99 -13.48 16.54
N VAL A 221 -2.80 -13.54 17.15
CA VAL A 221 -1.53 -13.34 16.43
C VAL A 221 -1.43 -14.33 15.26
N GLY A 222 -0.93 -13.87 14.11
CA GLY A 222 -0.79 -14.72 12.92
C GLY A 222 -2.06 -14.94 12.08
N SER A 223 -3.24 -14.47 12.51
CA SER A 223 -4.51 -14.63 11.76
C SER A 223 -4.65 -13.78 10.48
N GLY A 224 -3.60 -13.05 10.09
CA GLY A 224 -3.62 -12.25 8.85
C GLY A 224 -4.44 -10.96 8.91
N LYS A 225 -4.78 -10.43 10.10
CA LYS A 225 -5.61 -9.22 10.27
C LYS A 225 -5.17 -8.04 9.40
N SER A 226 -3.90 -7.68 9.46
CA SER A 226 -3.36 -6.56 8.68
C SER A 226 -3.50 -6.82 7.19
N THR A 227 -3.24 -8.05 6.76
CA THR A 227 -3.38 -8.48 5.37
C THR A 227 -4.83 -8.35 4.90
N VAL A 228 -5.79 -8.87 5.67
CA VAL A 228 -7.24 -8.77 5.37
C VAL A 228 -7.68 -7.30 5.29
N ALA A 229 -7.20 -6.44 6.19
CA ALA A 229 -7.52 -5.01 6.16
C ALA A 229 -7.02 -4.32 4.89
N ILE A 230 -5.79 -4.62 4.45
CA ILE A 230 -5.24 -4.05 3.22
C ILE A 230 -6.01 -4.56 1.99
N HIS A 231 -6.36 -5.84 1.94
CA HIS A 231 -7.16 -6.41 0.86
C HIS A 231 -8.58 -5.83 0.84
N LYS A 232 -9.16 -5.55 2.01
CA LYS A 232 -10.42 -4.81 2.14
C LYS A 232 -10.31 -3.43 1.49
N LEU A 233 -9.26 -2.66 1.78
CA LEU A 233 -9.02 -1.36 1.14
C LEU A 233 -8.88 -1.51 -0.39
N ALA A 234 -8.16 -2.52 -0.88
CA ALA A 234 -8.01 -2.80 -2.31
C ALA A 234 -9.36 -3.01 -2.99
N HIS A 235 -10.20 -3.84 -2.38
CA HIS A 235 -11.54 -4.14 -2.85
C HIS A 235 -12.45 -2.90 -2.80
N ILE A 236 -12.32 -2.06 -1.77
CA ILE A 236 -13.10 -0.81 -1.65
C ILE A 236 -12.75 0.17 -2.78
N PHE A 237 -11.47 0.48 -2.97
CA PHE A 237 -11.04 1.42 -4.01
C PHE A 237 -11.38 0.93 -5.42
N PHE A 238 -11.41 -0.40 -5.62
CA PHE A 238 -11.82 -0.99 -6.89
C PHE A 238 -13.33 -0.94 -7.14
N ASN A 239 -14.16 -1.29 -6.15
CA ASN A 239 -15.61 -1.40 -6.34
C ASN A 239 -16.38 -0.09 -6.11
N TYR A 240 -15.79 0.86 -5.38
CA TYR A 240 -16.44 2.13 -5.01
C TYR A 240 -15.64 3.38 -5.43
N PRO A 241 -15.10 3.46 -6.66
CA PRO A 241 -14.21 4.55 -7.07
C PRO A 241 -14.88 5.93 -7.07
N ASN A 242 -16.21 5.99 -7.19
CA ASN A 242 -16.98 7.25 -7.14
C ASN A 242 -17.38 7.65 -5.72
N LEU A 243 -17.21 6.76 -4.74
CA LEU A 243 -17.67 6.95 -3.36
C LEU A 243 -16.49 7.18 -2.42
N ILE A 244 -15.41 6.43 -2.62
CA ILE A 244 -14.22 6.44 -1.76
C ILE A 244 -12.98 6.52 -2.66
N HIS A 245 -12.30 7.65 -2.56
CA HIS A 245 -11.06 7.93 -3.30
C HIS A 245 -9.85 7.63 -2.41
N SER A 246 -8.84 6.96 -2.97
CA SER A 246 -7.60 6.65 -2.24
C SER A 246 -6.87 7.93 -1.81
N GLU A 247 -6.85 8.95 -2.67
CA GLU A 247 -6.21 10.26 -2.42
C GLU A 247 -6.83 11.03 -1.24
N LYS A 248 -8.08 10.72 -0.89
CA LYS A 248 -8.81 11.31 0.24
C LYS A 248 -8.85 10.38 1.45
N SER A 249 -8.10 9.29 1.41
CA SER A 249 -8.02 8.30 2.49
C SER A 249 -6.71 8.45 3.25
N ILE A 250 -6.74 8.13 4.54
CA ILE A 250 -5.57 8.15 5.42
C ILE A 250 -5.40 6.80 6.10
N VAL A 251 -4.18 6.28 6.07
CA VAL A 251 -3.75 5.09 6.82
C VAL A 251 -2.92 5.57 7.99
N VAL A 252 -3.39 5.24 9.19
CA VAL A 252 -2.70 5.60 10.43
C VAL A 252 -1.99 4.37 10.98
N ALA A 253 -0.66 4.42 11.05
CA ALA A 253 0.18 3.36 11.58
C ALA A 253 0.83 3.75 12.91
N LYS A 254 1.39 2.76 13.61
CA LYS A 254 2.03 2.97 14.92
C LYS A 254 3.36 3.73 14.81
N ASN A 255 4.17 3.43 13.81
CA ASN A 255 5.51 4.01 13.61
C ASN A 255 5.86 4.12 12.12
N GLN A 256 6.96 4.82 11.82
CA GLN A 256 7.37 5.09 10.45
C GLN A 256 7.84 3.85 9.69
N ILE A 257 8.41 2.85 10.39
CA ILE A 257 8.78 1.56 9.80
C ILE A 257 7.56 0.89 9.20
N LEU A 258 6.43 0.85 9.91
CA LEU A 258 5.17 0.31 9.39
C LEU A 258 4.60 1.15 8.25
N VAL A 259 4.79 2.48 8.27
CA VAL A 259 4.40 3.36 7.16
C VAL A 259 5.19 3.02 5.89
N GLY A 260 6.52 2.99 5.97
CA GLY A 260 7.38 2.64 4.84
C GLY A 260 7.12 1.22 4.35
N TYR A 261 6.85 0.31 5.28
CA TYR A 261 6.46 -1.05 4.93
C TYR A 261 5.16 -1.07 4.11
N LEU A 262 4.11 -0.39 4.57
CA LEU A 262 2.83 -0.30 3.87
C LEU A 262 2.97 0.40 2.51
N SER A 263 3.78 1.46 2.40
CA SER A 263 3.96 2.19 1.15
C SER A 263 4.55 1.34 0.03
N THR A 264 5.32 0.28 0.36
CA THR A 264 5.78 -0.71 -0.63
C THR A 264 4.72 -1.77 -0.98
N LEU A 265 3.80 -2.08 -0.08
CA LEU A 265 2.77 -3.11 -0.26
C LEU A 265 1.56 -2.65 -1.04
N PHE A 266 1.01 -1.47 -0.72
CA PHE A 266 -0.19 -0.95 -1.35
C PHE A 266 -0.08 -0.90 -2.89
N PRO A 267 1.04 -0.43 -3.49
CA PRO A 267 1.26 -0.46 -4.93
C PRO A 267 1.19 -1.88 -5.51
N ARG A 268 1.73 -2.87 -4.79
CA ARG A 268 1.65 -4.28 -5.21
C ARG A 268 0.21 -4.75 -5.31
N LEU A 269 -0.72 -4.23 -4.52
CA LEU A 269 -2.14 -4.59 -4.56
C LEU A 269 -2.98 -3.69 -5.49
N GLY A 270 -2.32 -2.87 -6.31
CA GLY A 270 -3.00 -1.97 -7.24
C GLY A 270 -3.57 -0.72 -6.57
N ILE A 271 -3.17 -0.42 -5.34
CA ILE A 271 -3.58 0.76 -4.58
C ILE A 271 -2.47 1.79 -4.66
N PHE A 272 -2.83 3.00 -5.06
CA PHE A 272 -1.92 4.12 -5.23
C PHE A 272 -2.51 5.35 -4.56
N ASP A 273 -1.68 6.36 -4.32
CA ASP A 273 -2.11 7.67 -3.84
C ASP A 273 -2.88 7.62 -2.54
N ILE A 274 -2.32 6.98 -1.52
CA ILE A 274 -2.91 6.96 -0.19
C ILE A 274 -2.02 7.73 0.78
N ASN A 275 -2.63 8.50 1.67
CA ASN A 275 -1.89 9.25 2.67
C ASN A 275 -1.54 8.33 3.83
N TYR A 276 -0.27 8.29 4.20
CA TYR A 276 0.19 7.58 5.39
C TYR A 276 0.56 8.58 6.46
N LYS A 277 0.16 8.30 7.70
CA LYS A 277 0.61 9.05 8.87
C LYS A 277 0.83 8.15 10.05
N THR A 278 1.66 8.59 10.97
CA THR A 278 1.69 8.03 12.33
C THR A 278 0.74 8.80 13.25
N VAL A 279 0.34 8.19 14.36
CA VAL A 279 -0.45 8.89 15.40
C VAL A 279 0.30 10.13 15.90
N ARG A 280 1.63 10.04 16.04
CA ARG A 280 2.50 11.14 16.44
C ARG A 280 2.38 12.32 15.46
N GLU A 281 2.54 12.05 14.16
CA GLU A 281 2.42 13.09 13.12
C GLU A 281 1.04 13.74 13.11
N ILE A 282 -0.04 12.98 13.27
CA ILE A 282 -1.40 13.52 13.32
C ILE A 282 -1.55 14.49 14.50
N LEU A 283 -1.12 14.08 15.71
CA LEU A 283 -1.22 14.90 16.91
C LEU A 283 -0.41 16.19 16.77
N VAL A 284 0.81 16.08 16.27
CA VAL A 284 1.70 17.22 16.06
C VAL A 284 1.10 18.19 15.04
N ASN A 285 0.64 17.70 13.89
CA ASN A 285 -0.01 18.53 12.86
C ASN A 285 -1.28 19.22 13.39
N LEU A 286 -2.05 18.55 14.25
CA LEU A 286 -3.25 19.11 14.87
C LEU A 286 -2.90 20.25 15.82
N ILE A 287 -1.89 20.06 16.69
CA ILE A 287 -1.39 21.12 17.59
C ILE A 287 -0.89 22.32 16.80
N PHE A 288 -0.12 22.10 15.73
CA PHE A 288 0.33 23.20 14.87
C PHE A 288 -0.82 23.94 14.22
N ARG A 289 -1.79 23.23 13.65
CA ARG A 289 -2.94 23.84 12.98
C ARG A 289 -3.78 24.69 13.95
N GLU A 290 -4.00 24.21 15.17
CA GLU A 290 -4.67 24.95 16.23
C GLU A 290 -3.92 26.24 16.61
N GLN A 291 -2.60 26.18 16.73
CA GLN A 291 -1.79 27.36 17.05
C GLN A 291 -1.77 28.41 15.93
N ILE A 292 -1.79 27.98 14.67
CA ILE A 292 -1.84 28.90 13.51
C ILE A 292 -3.23 29.57 13.41
N GLN A 293 -4.28 28.99 14.00
CA GLN A 293 -5.66 29.49 13.98
C GLN A 293 -6.18 29.79 12.56
N LEU A 294 -5.79 28.95 11.60
CA LEU A 294 -6.21 29.07 10.21
C LEU A 294 -7.72 28.84 10.08
N LYS A 295 -8.48 29.94 9.95
CA LYS A 295 -9.93 29.91 9.71
C LYS A 295 -10.30 29.52 8.28
N THR A 296 -9.39 29.74 7.34
CA THR A 296 -9.60 29.46 5.92
C THR A 296 -9.15 28.05 5.59
N ASN A 297 -9.98 27.31 4.85
CA ASN A 297 -9.59 26.02 4.32
C ASN A 297 -8.72 26.23 3.06
N LEU A 298 -7.48 25.76 3.10
CA LEU A 298 -6.53 25.93 1.99
C LEU A 298 -6.74 24.88 0.88
N ASP A 299 -7.49 23.82 1.16
CA ASP A 299 -7.72 22.71 0.24
C ASP A 299 -8.86 22.97 -0.75
N THR A 300 -9.64 24.05 -0.55
CA THR A 300 -10.75 24.44 -1.43
C THR A 300 -10.32 25.55 -2.39
N PRO A 301 -10.27 25.30 -3.73
CA PRO A 301 -9.85 26.32 -4.72
C PRO A 301 -10.67 27.61 -4.69
N GLY A 302 -11.92 27.56 -4.21
CA GLY A 302 -12.80 28.73 -4.06
C GLY A 302 -12.37 29.67 -2.92
N ASP A 303 -11.87 29.12 -1.81
CA ASP A 303 -11.49 29.89 -0.62
C ASP A 303 -10.16 30.64 -0.81
N LEU A 304 -9.35 30.20 -1.77
CA LEU A 304 -8.09 30.86 -2.16
C LEU A 304 -8.32 32.15 -2.96
N LYS A 305 -9.49 32.35 -3.59
CA LYS A 305 -9.78 33.55 -4.38
C LYS A 305 -9.86 34.81 -3.50
N ASP A 306 -10.29 34.67 -2.26
CA ASP A 306 -10.39 35.76 -1.29
C ASP A 306 -9.11 35.92 -0.45
N PHE A 307 -8.12 35.04 -0.63
CA PHE A 307 -6.87 35.02 0.13
C PHE A 307 -5.91 36.11 -0.40
N LYS A 308 -5.85 37.25 0.29
CA LYS A 308 -5.06 38.41 -0.18
C LYS A 308 -3.60 38.33 0.29
N LEU A 309 -2.73 39.10 -0.36
CA LEU A 309 -1.32 39.26 0.03
C LEU A 309 -1.15 39.69 1.50
N ASN A 310 -2.09 40.46 2.03
CA ASN A 310 -2.09 40.88 3.44
C ASN A 310 -2.40 39.72 4.40
N ASP A 311 -3.19 38.74 3.97
CA ASP A 311 -3.50 37.56 4.78
C ASP A 311 -2.32 36.59 4.78
N LEU A 312 -1.62 36.44 3.65
CA LEU A 312 -0.32 35.75 3.57
C LEU A 312 0.73 36.38 4.51
N LYS A 313 0.84 37.71 4.55
CA LYS A 313 1.77 38.40 5.48
C LYS A 313 1.42 38.15 6.94
N LYS A 314 0.14 38.16 7.31
CA LYS A 314 -0.30 37.84 8.68
C LYS A 314 0.02 36.39 9.05
N LEU A 315 -0.17 35.48 8.10
CA LEU A 315 0.12 34.06 8.28
C LEU A 315 1.63 33.84 8.46
N TYR A 316 2.45 34.50 7.65
CA TYR A 316 3.92 34.49 7.78
C TYR A 316 4.37 35.01 9.15
N ILE A 317 3.85 36.15 9.61
CA ILE A 317 4.18 36.69 10.95
C ILE A 317 3.74 35.72 12.06
N SER A 318 2.60 35.05 11.88
CA SER A 318 2.10 34.07 12.86
C SER A 318 2.99 32.83 12.89
N LEU A 319 3.45 32.36 11.73
CA LEU A 319 4.43 31.27 11.61
C LEU A 319 5.75 31.66 12.28
N GLU A 320 6.34 32.83 12.00
CA GLU A 320 7.58 33.25 12.65
C GLU A 320 7.46 33.29 14.18
N LYS A 321 6.33 33.78 14.71
CA LYS A 321 6.09 33.77 16.17
C LYS A 321 6.03 32.35 16.75
N ILE A 322 5.40 31.43 16.04
CA ILE A 322 5.34 30.02 16.44
C ILE A 322 6.75 29.43 16.42
N HIS A 323 7.50 29.60 15.33
CA HIS A 323 8.88 29.13 15.22
C HIS A 323 9.76 29.69 16.34
N ALA A 324 9.72 31.00 16.61
CA ALA A 324 10.46 31.61 17.69
C ALA A 324 10.07 31.05 19.07
N SER A 325 8.79 30.75 19.29
CA SER A 325 8.34 30.12 20.54
C SER A 325 8.88 28.70 20.71
N TYR A 326 8.93 27.90 19.64
CA TYR A 326 9.48 26.55 19.69
C TYR A 326 11.00 26.56 19.80
N GLU A 327 11.68 27.40 19.04
CA GLU A 327 13.14 27.61 19.14
C GLU A 327 13.55 27.97 20.57
N THR A 328 12.83 28.90 21.22
CA THR A 328 13.09 29.27 22.60
C THR A 328 12.89 28.07 23.56
N LYS A 329 11.74 27.38 23.46
CA LYS A 329 11.46 26.21 24.31
C LYS A 329 12.46 25.08 24.13
N LEU A 330 12.90 24.83 22.90
CA LEU A 330 13.91 23.82 22.60
C LEU A 330 15.28 24.24 23.13
N SER A 331 15.67 25.51 22.94
CA SER A 331 16.92 26.04 23.50
C SER A 331 16.96 25.98 25.03
N ASP A 332 15.83 26.17 25.70
CA ASP A 332 15.72 26.07 27.16
C ASP A 332 15.86 24.62 27.65
N LEU A 333 15.43 23.65 26.85
CA LEU A 333 15.53 22.22 27.15
C LEU A 333 17.00 21.75 27.21
N PHE A 334 17.83 22.27 26.31
CA PHE A 334 19.28 21.99 26.26
C PHE A 334 20.12 22.80 27.25
N LYS A 335 19.54 23.76 27.99
CA LYS A 335 20.22 24.43 29.11
C LYS A 335 20.28 23.58 30.38
N VAL A 336 19.47 22.52 30.46
CA VAL A 336 19.51 21.57 31.57
C VAL A 336 20.75 20.69 31.41
N THR A 337 21.57 20.58 32.46
CA THR A 337 22.86 19.85 32.44
C THR A 337 22.77 18.39 32.00
N GLU A 338 21.61 17.75 32.17
CA GLU A 338 21.36 16.39 31.69
C GLU A 338 21.27 16.30 30.15
N PHE A 339 20.90 17.38 29.47
CA PHE A 339 20.70 17.43 28.02
C PHE A 339 21.82 18.21 27.28
N GLU A 340 22.79 18.78 27.99
CA GLU A 340 23.90 19.56 27.42
C GLU A 340 24.73 18.79 26.35
N PRO A 341 25.04 17.49 26.50
CA PRO A 341 25.74 16.71 25.46
C PRO A 341 24.94 16.55 24.16
N PHE A 342 23.62 16.73 24.22
CA PHE A 342 22.69 16.55 23.11
C PHE A 342 22.43 17.87 22.35
N GLY A 343 23.07 18.97 22.76
CA GLY A 343 22.86 20.33 22.23
C GLY A 343 23.47 20.63 20.85
N GLY A 344 23.84 19.61 20.08
CA GLY A 344 24.34 19.78 18.70
C GLY A 344 23.26 20.26 17.73
N TYR A 345 22.00 20.09 18.09
CA TYR A 345 20.86 20.45 17.26
C TYR A 345 20.70 21.96 17.06
N LYS A 346 20.61 22.40 15.80
CA LYS A 346 20.32 23.79 15.44
C LYS A 346 18.95 23.88 14.76
N TYR A 347 18.04 24.59 15.40
CA TYR A 347 16.69 24.82 14.88
C TYR A 347 16.73 25.46 13.47
N SER A 348 16.02 24.82 12.53
CA SER A 348 15.91 25.24 11.13
C SER A 348 14.53 25.82 10.86
N THR A 349 14.49 27.08 10.41
CA THR A 349 13.25 27.73 9.97
C THR A 349 12.73 27.23 8.61
N ASN A 350 13.57 26.50 7.87
CA ASN A 350 13.17 25.85 6.61
C ASN A 350 12.38 24.55 6.84
N MET A 351 12.46 24.00 8.05
CA MET A 351 11.69 22.84 8.48
C MET A 351 10.51 23.32 9.34
N SER A 352 9.37 22.64 9.25
CA SER A 352 8.28 22.84 10.19
C SER A 352 8.78 22.60 11.63
N PRO A 353 8.20 23.24 12.65
CA PRO A 353 8.69 23.02 14.01
C PRO A 353 8.44 21.57 14.48
N SER A 354 7.50 20.87 13.84
CA SER A 354 7.30 19.43 13.97
C SER A 354 8.46 18.58 13.44
N GLU A 355 8.99 18.92 12.28
CA GLU A 355 10.18 18.26 11.72
C GLU A 355 11.39 18.53 12.61
N ASN A 356 11.54 19.76 13.12
CA ASN A 356 12.61 20.09 14.06
C ASN A 356 12.55 19.23 15.34
N ILE A 357 11.35 19.09 15.92
CA ILE A 357 11.15 18.24 17.11
C ILE A 357 11.43 16.77 16.80
N ASN A 358 11.01 16.28 15.62
CA ASN A 358 11.27 14.90 15.23
C ASN A 358 12.75 14.61 15.03
N GLU A 359 13.51 15.54 14.46
CA GLU A 359 14.95 15.42 14.26
C GLU A 359 15.68 15.31 15.61
N ILE A 360 15.37 16.21 16.56
CA ILE A 360 15.89 16.12 17.93
C ILE A 360 15.52 14.80 18.59
N LEU A 361 14.27 14.35 18.48
CA LEU A 361 13.84 13.10 19.09
C LEU A 361 14.55 11.89 18.48
N THR A 362 14.85 11.93 17.19
CA THR A 362 15.58 10.87 16.50
C THR A 362 17.02 10.82 16.99
N GLU A 363 17.69 11.97 17.08
CA GLU A 363 19.05 12.07 17.67
C GLU A 363 19.07 11.57 19.12
N LEU A 364 18.07 11.93 19.93
CA LEU A 364 17.94 11.47 21.32
C LEU A 364 17.70 9.96 21.40
N GLU A 365 16.88 9.38 20.52
CA GLU A 365 16.61 7.94 20.46
C GLU A 365 17.84 7.14 20.00
N GLU A 366 18.59 7.64 19.01
CA GLU A 366 19.85 7.04 18.54
C GLU A 366 20.90 7.06 19.64
N GLU A 367 21.07 8.19 20.33
CA GLU A 367 22.05 8.32 21.41
C GLU A 367 21.67 7.47 22.64
N LEU A 368 20.38 7.40 23.00
CA LEU A 368 19.90 6.46 24.02
C LEU A 368 20.18 5.00 23.65
N THR A 369 20.18 4.68 22.36
CA THR A 369 20.49 3.34 21.86
C THR A 369 22.00 3.08 21.96
N ASN A 370 22.84 4.04 21.54
CA ASN A 370 24.29 3.98 21.70
C ASN A 370 24.70 3.79 23.16
N GLN A 371 24.16 4.60 24.08
CA GLN A 371 24.45 4.48 25.51
C GLN A 371 24.01 3.13 26.08
N LYS A 372 22.87 2.58 25.64
CA LYS A 372 22.44 1.24 26.03
C LYS A 372 23.37 0.15 25.51
N ASP A 373 23.90 0.32 24.31
CA ASP A 373 24.81 -0.66 23.71
C ASP A 373 26.22 -0.56 24.34
N GLU A 374 26.72 0.64 24.63
CA GLU A 374 27.92 0.84 25.46
C GLU A 374 27.78 0.18 26.85
N LEU A 375 26.60 0.30 27.48
CA LEU A 375 26.30 -0.35 28.76
C LEU A 375 26.23 -1.89 28.65
N LYS A 376 25.86 -2.44 27.48
CA LYS A 376 25.89 -3.90 27.23
C LYS A 376 27.30 -4.40 26.94
N GLU A 377 28.15 -3.59 26.31
CA GLU A 377 29.56 -3.93 26.02
C GLU A 377 30.50 -3.78 27.23
N LEU A 378 30.01 -3.22 28.34
CA LEU A 378 30.74 -3.11 29.61
C LEU A 378 30.07 -3.95 30.72
N PRO A 379 30.08 -5.30 30.68
CA PRO A 379 29.32 -6.06 31.65
C PRO A 379 29.85 -6.03 33.09
N ASN A 380 31.04 -5.51 33.39
CA ASN A 380 31.57 -5.56 34.78
C ASN A 380 32.71 -4.61 35.19
N ASP A 381 33.26 -3.71 34.35
CA ASP A 381 34.43 -2.91 34.77
C ASP A 381 34.47 -1.52 34.13
N SER A 382 33.60 -0.61 34.58
CA SER A 382 33.85 0.81 34.29
C SER A 382 33.56 1.71 35.49
N ILE A 383 34.50 2.63 35.69
CA ILE A 383 34.70 3.53 36.83
C ILE A 383 33.46 4.42 37.16
N LYS A 384 32.43 4.44 36.31
CA LYS A 384 31.15 5.16 36.55
C LYS A 384 30.30 4.52 37.66
N ALA A 385 30.37 3.21 37.89
CA ALA A 385 29.66 2.56 39.01
C ALA A 385 30.18 3.00 40.39
N TYR A 386 31.45 3.41 40.47
CA TYR A 386 32.07 3.90 41.71
C TYR A 386 31.74 5.37 42.01
N GLN A 387 31.35 6.18 41.03
CA GLN A 387 31.00 7.59 41.25
C GLN A 387 29.59 7.79 41.80
N VAL A 388 28.67 6.85 41.56
CA VAL A 388 27.31 6.89 42.14
C VAL A 388 27.33 6.62 43.66
N VAL A 389 28.32 5.86 44.15
CA VAL A 389 28.46 5.54 45.58
C VAL A 389 29.11 6.68 46.40
N GLY A 390 29.71 7.68 45.73
CA GLY A 390 30.46 8.76 46.37
C GLY A 390 29.65 9.97 46.84
N HIS A 391 28.42 10.15 46.34
CA HIS A 391 27.62 11.36 46.61
C HIS A 391 26.55 11.21 47.70
N GLU A 392 26.38 10.02 48.31
CA GLU A 392 25.46 9.82 49.45
C GLU A 392 26.09 10.00 50.84
N LYS A 393 27.34 10.51 50.94
CA LYS A 393 27.96 10.84 52.23
C LYS A 393 28.61 12.20 52.23
N ARG A 394 27.82 13.26 52.44
CA ARG A 394 28.22 14.47 53.19
C ARG A 394 26.99 15.37 53.43
N TYR A 395 26.58 15.37 54.70
CA TYR A 395 25.76 16.31 55.49
C TYR A 395 24.70 17.16 54.79
#